data_AF-A0A353VVD5-F1
#
_entry.id   AF-A0A353VVD5-F1
#
_cell.length_a   1.000
_cell.length_b   1.000
_cell.length_c   1.000
_cell.angle_alpha   90.00
_cell.angle_beta   90.00
_cell.angle_gamma   90.00
#
_symmetry.space_group_name_H-M   'P 1'
#
loop_
_entity.id
_entity.type
_entity.pdbx_description
1 polymer ?
#
loop_
_entity_poly.entity_id
_entity_poly.type
_entity_poly.pdbx_seq_one_letter_code
_entity_poly.pdbx_strand_id
1 'polypeptide(L)' 'MKHFLFEFITGGGLIGQALPDNMVFEARIMVNTLVKELIECGHFKVSITKDDRVESFRGGVIQHSINMPVIEMLPG' A
#
# COMPACT_ATOMS: atom_id res chain seq x y z
N MET A 1 12.76 -9.84 13.56
CA MET A 1 11.50 -9.09 13.80
C MET A 1 10.64 -9.17 12.55
N LYS A 2 9.31 -9.18 12.69
CA LYS A 2 8.38 -9.11 11.55
C LYS A 2 7.76 -7.71 11.57
N HIS A 3 7.75 -7.03 10.44
CA HIS A 3 7.17 -5.70 10.29
C HIS A 3 5.95 -5.77 9.40
N PHE A 4 4.88 -5.11 9.82
CA PHE A 4 3.71 -4.91 9.01
C PHE A 4 3.55 -3.41 8.80
N LEU A 5 3.62 -2.97 7.54
CA LEU A 5 3.49 -1.57 7.17
C LEU A 5 2.13 -1.33 6.52
N PHE A 6 1.50 -0.25 6.94
CA PHE A 6 0.27 0.24 6.36
C PHE A 6 0.48 1.72 6.03
N GLU A 7 0.25 2.08 4.77
CA GLU A 7 0.20 3.46 4.33
C GLU A 7 -1.19 3.70 3.74
N PHE A 8 -1.81 4.82 4.10
CA PHE A 8 -3.23 5.05 3.86
C PHE A 8 -3.60 5.06 2.37
N ILE A 9 -2.87 5.77 1.52
CA ILE A 9 -3.20 5.94 0.11
C ILE A 9 -2.99 4.63 -0.67
N THR A 10 -1.83 4.03 -0.52
CA THR A 10 -1.42 2.79 -1.18
C THR A 10 -2.01 1.56 -0.52
N GLY A 11 -2.62 1.68 0.68
CA GLY A 11 -3.26 0.60 1.43
C GLY A 11 -4.80 0.60 1.37
N GLY A 12 -5.43 1.45 0.56
CA GLY A 12 -6.87 1.40 0.29
C GLY A 12 -7.72 2.45 1.00
N GLY A 13 -7.11 3.51 1.55
CA GLY A 13 -7.82 4.58 2.26
C GLY A 13 -8.81 5.38 1.39
N LEU A 14 -8.68 5.32 0.06
CA LEU A 14 -9.59 5.94 -0.91
C LEU A 14 -10.37 4.90 -1.74
N ILE A 15 -10.63 3.72 -1.19
CA ILE A 15 -11.53 2.74 -1.84
C ILE A 15 -12.92 3.37 -2.02
N GLY A 16 -13.52 3.14 -3.19
CA GLY A 16 -14.79 3.75 -3.58
C GLY A 16 -14.70 5.22 -4.01
N GLN A 17 -13.50 5.81 -4.03
CA GLN A 17 -13.24 7.18 -4.48
C GLN A 17 -12.17 7.21 -5.57
N ALA A 18 -12.05 8.33 -6.28
CA ALA A 18 -10.92 8.53 -7.19
C ALA A 18 -9.59 8.46 -6.42
N LEU A 19 -8.58 7.87 -7.03
CA LEU A 19 -7.23 7.75 -6.47
C LEU A 19 -6.27 8.59 -7.32
N PRO A 20 -5.92 9.82 -6.90
CA PRO A 20 -5.08 10.71 -7.69
C PRO A 20 -3.63 10.23 -7.79
N ASP A 21 -3.05 10.30 -8.98
CA ASP A 21 -1.70 9.81 -9.26
C ASP A 21 -0.62 10.48 -8.41
N ASN A 22 -0.76 11.78 -8.11
CA ASN A 22 0.20 12.51 -7.28
C ASN A 22 0.23 11.98 -5.84
N MET A 23 -0.92 11.68 -5.24
CA MET A 23 -0.99 11.08 -3.91
C MET A 23 -0.36 9.68 -3.91
N VAL A 24 -0.67 8.87 -4.94
CA VAL A 24 -0.06 7.54 -5.09
C VAL A 24 1.45 7.65 -5.22
N PHE A 25 1.96 8.61 -5.99
CA PHE A 25 3.38 8.82 -6.18
C PHE A 25 4.08 9.17 -4.86
N GLU A 26 3.58 10.16 -4.11
CA GLU A 26 4.14 10.57 -2.82
C GLU A 26 4.12 9.41 -1.81
N ALA A 27 2.99 8.73 -1.71
CA ALA A 27 2.81 7.59 -0.83
C ALA A 27 3.76 6.42 -1.15
N ARG A 28 3.95 6.12 -2.45
CA ARG A 28 4.90 5.09 -2.89
C ARG A 28 6.34 5.45 -2.53
N ILE A 29 6.73 6.72 -2.60
CA ILE A 29 8.07 7.16 -2.16
C ILE A 29 8.26 6.86 -0.68
N MET A 30 7.27 7.19 0.16
CA MET A 30 7.33 6.93 1.59
C MET A 30 7.48 5.43 1.91
N VAL A 31 6.63 4.58 1.32
CA VAL A 31 6.69 3.13 1.55
C VAL A 31 8.02 2.55 1.05
N ASN A 32 8.47 2.91 -0.15
CA ASN A 32 9.73 2.42 -0.70
C ASN A 32 10.93 2.82 0.16
N THR A 33 10.94 4.06 0.67
CA THR A 33 12.01 4.57 1.53
C THR A 33 12.06 3.78 2.84
N LEU A 34 10.91 3.63 3.50
CA LEU A 34 10.83 2.89 4.76
C LEU A 34 11.19 1.41 4.60
N VAL A 35 10.72 0.75 3.53
CA VAL A 35 11.09 -0.64 3.22
C VAL A 35 12.59 -0.78 3.02
N LYS A 36 13.20 0.14 2.26
CA LYS A 36 14.63 0.14 2.01
C LYS A 36 15.42 0.28 3.32
N GLU A 37 15.06 1.24 4.16
CA GLU A 37 15.73 1.47 5.46
C GLU A 37 15.60 0.26 6.38
N LEU A 38 14.41 -0.35 6.46
CA LEU A 38 14.20 -1.58 7.24
C LEU A 38 15.10 -2.72 6.76
N ILE A 39 15.22 -2.91 5.45
CA ILE A 39 16.08 -3.94 4.86
C ILE A 39 17.55 -3.65 5.16
N GLU A 40 18.00 -2.39 5.04
CA GLU A 40 19.37 -1.97 5.36
C GLU A 40 19.71 -2.19 6.84
N CYS A 41 18.74 -2.09 7.74
CA CYS A 41 18.87 -2.45 9.16
C CYS A 41 18.79 -3.96 9.43
N GLY A 42 18.72 -4.82 8.41
CA GLY A 42 18.65 -6.28 8.54
C GLY A 42 17.24 -6.82 8.83
N HIS A 43 16.19 -6.04 8.59
CA HIS A 43 14.81 -6.47 8.76
C HIS A 43 14.16 -6.91 7.43
N PHE A 44 14.32 -8.18 7.09
CA PHE A 44 13.86 -8.73 5.79
C PHE A 44 12.41 -9.26 5.77
N LYS A 45 11.75 -9.37 6.93
CA LYS A 45 10.37 -9.87 7.03
C LYS A 45 9.39 -8.70 7.09
N VAL A 46 9.20 -8.04 5.95
CA VAL A 46 8.29 -6.90 5.81
C VAL A 46 7.06 -7.32 5.00
N SER A 47 5.90 -7.04 5.56
CA SER A 47 4.60 -7.24 4.92
C SER A 47 3.90 -5.89 4.78
N ILE A 48 3.24 -5.65 3.66
CA ILE A 48 2.56 -4.39 3.38
C ILE A 48 1.15 -4.64 2.85
N THR A 49 0.23 -3.70 3.07
CA THR A 49 -1.04 -3.63 2.34
C THR A 49 -0.87 -2.92 1.00
N LYS A 50 -1.65 -3.33 0.00
CA LYS A 50 -1.62 -2.72 -1.34
C LYS A 50 -3.03 -2.62 -1.93
N ASP A 51 -3.51 -1.43 -2.21
CA ASP A 51 -4.69 -1.19 -3.06
C ASP A 51 -4.44 -1.79 -4.44
N ASP A 52 -5.41 -2.49 -5.01
CA ASP A 52 -5.26 -3.15 -6.32
C ASP A 52 -5.03 -2.16 -7.48
N ARG A 53 -5.39 -0.88 -7.31
CA ARG A 53 -5.12 0.19 -8.27
C ARG A 53 -3.67 0.68 -8.26
N VAL A 54 -2.90 0.31 -7.25
CA VAL A 54 -1.49 0.70 -7.12
C VAL A 54 -0.59 -0.42 -7.63
N GLU A 55 0.45 -0.03 -8.38
CA GLU A 55 1.49 -0.95 -8.85
C GLU A 55 2.16 -1.70 -7.70
N SER A 56 2.60 -2.92 -7.96
CA SER A 56 3.29 -3.74 -6.96
C SER A 56 4.62 -3.11 -6.52
N PHE A 57 4.89 -3.19 -5.23
CA PHE A 57 6.17 -2.81 -4.64
C PHE A 57 7.24 -3.87 -4.95
N ARG A 58 8.47 -3.42 -5.19
CA ARG A 58 9.64 -4.30 -5.44
C ARG A 58 10.42 -4.48 -4.13
N GLY A 59 11.38 -5.41 -4.11
CA GLY A 59 12.33 -5.52 -2.99
C GLY A 59 12.00 -6.58 -1.94
N GLY A 60 11.32 -7.66 -2.31
CA GLY A 60 11.17 -8.83 -1.43
C GLY A 60 10.18 -8.66 -0.28
N VAL A 61 9.24 -7.72 -0.40
CA VAL A 61 8.15 -7.54 0.55
C VAL A 61 6.97 -8.46 0.23
N ILE A 62 6.30 -8.94 1.27
CA ILE A 62 5.02 -9.66 1.13
C ILE A 62 3.92 -8.62 0.97
N GLN A 63 3.06 -8.75 -0.04
CA GLN A 63 2.02 -7.78 -0.36
C GLN A 63 0.65 -8.39 -0.14
N HIS A 64 -0.19 -7.70 0.63
CA HIS A 64 -1.57 -8.06 0.88
C HIS A 64 -2.47 -7.12 0.09
N SER A 65 -2.99 -7.62 -1.03
CA SER A 65 -3.93 -6.86 -1.85
C SER A 65 -5.20 -6.53 -1.07
N ILE A 66 -5.59 -5.26 -1.11
CA ILE A 66 -6.86 -4.78 -0.62
C ILE A 66 -7.71 -4.46 -1.83
N ASN A 67 -8.78 -5.23 -1.97
CA ASN A 67 -9.91 -4.90 -2.81
C ASN A 67 -11.16 -4.88 -1.92
N MET A 68 -12.00 -3.86 -2.09
CA MET A 68 -13.41 -4.08 -1.87
C MET A 68 -14.08 -4.00 -3.24
N PRO A 69 -15.02 -4.91 -3.55
CA PRO A 69 -15.99 -4.60 -4.59
C PRO A 69 -16.66 -3.28 -4.19
N VAL A 70 -16.79 -2.36 -5.15
CA VAL A 70 -17.68 -1.21 -4.98
C VAL A 70 -19.06 -1.82 -4.75
N ILE A 71 -19.50 -1.92 -3.50
CA ILE A 71 -20.92 -2.10 -3.21
C ILE A 71 -21.50 -0.76 -3.66
N GLU A 72 -22.13 -0.74 -4.83
CA GLU A 72 -22.95 0.38 -5.26
C GLU A 72 -23.84 0.73 -4.07
N MET A 73 -23.57 1.86 -3.42
CA MET A 73 -24.47 2.38 -2.42
C MET A 73 -25.71 2.78 -3.20
N LEU A 74 -26.69 1.85 -3.25
CA LEU A 74 -28.01 2.13 -3.82
C LEU A 74 -28.52 3.42 -3.15
N PRO A 75 -28.96 4.41 -3.94
CA PRO A 75 -29.53 5.62 -3.37
C PRO A 75 -30.75 5.22 -2.53
N GLY A 76 -30.70 5.55 -1.24
CA GLY A 76 -31.82 5.41 -0.32
C GLY A 76 -32.93 6.41 -0.59
#